data_AF-A0A353ENZ0-F1
#
_entry.id   AF-A0A353ENZ0-F1
#
_cell.length_a   1.000
_cell.length_b   1.000
_cell.length_c   1.000
_cell.angle_alpha   90.00
_cell.angle_beta   90.00
_cell.angle_gamma   90.00
#
_symmetry.space_group_name_H-M   'P 1'
#
loop_
_entity.id
_entity.type
_entity.pdbx_description
1 polymer ?
#
loop_
_entity_poly.entity_id
_entity_poly.type
_entity_poly.pdbx_seq_one_letter_code
_entity_poly.pdbx_strand_id
1 'polypeptide(L)'
;FPRQAPRGGHEIHPDTLAPGQDILTSDGPNDYREVAGTSFAQPFISGVIALMLQVNPNLTTVEVKKILVETSVPLIGYTEKDQGSGQIQPLLAVALASYLNNKAKGMALAKRLGIKQQVFDIASKWKE
;
A
#
# COMPACT_ATOMS: atom_id res chain seq x y z
N PHE A 1 16.40 8.67 -1.74
CA PHE A 1 15.23 9.57 -1.81
C PHE A 1 14.30 9.13 -2.94
N PRO A 2 12.97 9.17 -2.76
CA PRO A 2 12.02 8.88 -3.82
C PRO A 2 12.26 9.80 -5.02
N ARG A 3 12.14 9.28 -6.25
CA ARG A 3 12.14 10.16 -7.42
C ARG A 3 10.80 10.91 -7.46
N GLN A 4 10.88 12.23 -7.40
CA GLN A 4 9.75 13.12 -7.66
C GLN A 4 9.44 13.14 -9.16
N ALA A 5 8.23 13.58 -9.50
CA ALA A 5 7.86 13.87 -10.88
C ALA A 5 8.86 14.84 -11.55
N PRO A 6 9.08 14.75 -12.88
CA PRO A 6 9.89 15.71 -13.62
C PRO A 6 9.42 17.14 -13.36
N ARG A 7 10.35 18.09 -13.15
CA ARG A 7 10.01 19.51 -12.99
C ARG A 7 9.19 19.97 -14.21
N GLY A 8 7.93 20.33 -13.99
CA GLY A 8 7.02 20.84 -15.02
C GLY A 8 5.93 19.87 -15.48
N GLY A 9 5.90 18.63 -14.98
CA GLY A 9 4.79 17.69 -15.22
C GLY A 9 3.57 17.99 -14.35
N HIS A 10 2.36 17.84 -14.92
CA HIS A 10 1.10 17.87 -14.17
C HIS A 10 0.83 16.56 -13.41
N GLU A 11 1.68 15.54 -13.57
CA GLU A 11 1.57 14.25 -12.90
C GLU A 11 2.18 14.27 -11.49
N ILE A 12 1.46 13.68 -10.53
CA ILE A 12 1.92 13.49 -9.17
C ILE A 12 2.63 12.13 -9.09
N HIS A 13 3.90 12.15 -8.68
CA HIS A 13 4.71 10.96 -8.38
C HIS A 13 5.52 11.21 -7.11
N PRO A 14 5.70 10.21 -6.23
CA PRO A 14 5.20 8.82 -6.34
C PRO A 14 3.69 8.69 -6.04
N ASP A 15 3.07 7.55 -6.36
CA ASP A 15 1.67 7.27 -5.98
C ASP A 15 1.50 7.03 -4.47
N THR A 16 2.51 6.42 -3.83
CA THR A 16 2.52 6.03 -2.42
C THR A 16 3.96 5.77 -1.96
N LEU A 17 4.15 5.56 -0.65
CA LEU A 17 5.43 5.26 -0.01
C LEU A 17 5.43 3.88 0.65
N ALA A 18 6.58 3.22 0.64
CA ALA A 18 6.85 2.00 1.37
C ALA A 18 8.27 2.04 1.98
N PRO A 19 8.55 1.19 3.00
CA PRO A 19 9.88 1.14 3.60
C PRO A 19 10.96 0.85 2.56
N GLY A 20 11.98 1.70 2.52
CA GLY A 20 13.11 1.58 1.58
C GLY A 20 14.40 2.15 2.14
N GLN A 21 14.48 2.37 3.44
CA GLN A 21 15.66 2.84 4.17
C GLN A 21 15.96 1.83 5.27
N ASP A 22 17.25 1.55 5.51
CA ASP A 22 17.73 0.61 6.53
C ASP A 22 17.06 -0.77 6.44
N ILE A 23 16.88 -1.25 5.20
CA ILE A 23 16.25 -2.54 4.92
C ILE A 23 17.32 -3.62 5.03
N LEU A 24 17.18 -4.54 5.97
CA LEU A 24 18.02 -5.74 6.03
C LEU A 24 17.57 -6.73 4.94
N THR A 25 18.45 -7.05 4.00
CA THR A 25 18.19 -7.97 2.89
C THR A 25 19.37 -8.91 2.66
N SER A 26 19.15 -10.02 1.98
CA SER A 26 20.21 -10.96 1.60
C SER A 26 21.19 -10.33 0.60
N ASP A 27 22.50 -10.47 0.83
CA ASP A 27 23.58 -10.01 -0.07
C ASP A 27 24.42 -11.17 -0.64
N GLY A 28 23.84 -12.36 -0.72
CA GLY A 28 24.50 -13.58 -1.16
C GLY A 28 24.29 -14.75 -0.21
N PRO A 29 24.93 -15.91 -0.47
CA PRO A 29 24.78 -17.09 0.36
C PRO A 29 25.18 -16.82 1.83
N ASN A 30 24.22 -16.95 2.75
CA ASN A 30 24.39 -16.73 4.19
C ASN A 30 24.86 -15.32 4.58
N ASP A 31 24.66 -14.31 3.72
CA ASP A 31 25.05 -12.93 4.01
C ASP A 31 23.85 -11.98 3.95
N TYR A 32 23.90 -10.94 4.78
CA TYR A 32 22.87 -9.92 4.90
C TYR A 32 23.51 -8.54 4.97
N ARG A 33 22.87 -7.57 4.35
CA ARG A 33 23.28 -6.18 4.42
C ARG A 33 22.08 -5.28 4.61
N GLU A 34 22.34 -4.11 5.20
CA GLU A 34 21.40 -2.99 5.14
C GLU A 34 21.51 -2.28 3.79
N VAL A 35 20.35 -1.97 3.21
CA VAL A 35 20.25 -1.26 1.95
C VAL A 35 19.26 -0.10 2.05
N ALA A 36 19.43 0.86 1.15
CA ALA A 36 18.53 1.98 0.98
C ALA A 36 18.24 2.22 -0.51
N GLY A 37 16.99 2.55 -0.84
CA GLY A 37 16.55 2.88 -2.18
C GLY A 37 15.11 2.49 -2.48
N THR A 38 14.50 3.16 -3.46
CA THR A 38 13.15 2.82 -3.94
C THR A 38 13.09 1.43 -4.55
N SER A 39 14.21 0.88 -5.02
CA SER A 39 14.34 -0.51 -5.46
C SER A 39 13.97 -1.53 -4.39
N PHE A 40 14.05 -1.16 -3.11
CA PHE A 40 13.68 -2.01 -1.97
C PHE A 40 12.29 -1.69 -1.42
N ALA A 41 11.76 -0.48 -1.66
CA ALA A 41 10.36 -0.15 -1.43
C ALA A 41 9.40 -0.85 -2.43
N GLN A 42 9.81 -0.97 -3.69
CA GLN A 42 9.03 -1.62 -4.73
C GLN A 42 8.64 -3.08 -4.41
N PRO A 43 9.57 -4.00 -4.05
CA PRO A 43 9.21 -5.38 -3.73
C PRO A 43 8.30 -5.49 -2.49
N PHE A 44 8.37 -4.54 -1.55
CA PHE A 44 7.43 -4.48 -0.44
C PHE A 44 5.99 -4.24 -0.93
N ILE A 45 5.79 -3.26 -1.82
CA ILE A 45 4.49 -3.00 -2.45
C ILE A 45 4.03 -4.23 -3.26
N SER A 46 4.92 -4.84 -4.05
CA SER A 46 4.58 -6.05 -4.82
C SER A 46 4.11 -7.21 -3.93
N GLY A 47 4.74 -7.41 -2.77
CA GLY A 47 4.31 -8.41 -1.78
C GLY A 47 2.91 -8.12 -1.23
N VAL A 48 2.60 -6.86 -0.90
CA VAL A 48 1.26 -6.46 -0.45
C VAL A 48 0.21 -6.70 -1.53
N ILE A 49 0.50 -6.34 -2.78
CA ILE A 49 -0.38 -6.59 -3.92
C ILE A 49 -0.62 -8.09 -4.10
N ALA A 50 0.41 -8.93 -3.97
CA ALA A 50 0.26 -10.37 -4.05
C ALA A 50 -0.72 -10.91 -2.97
N LEU A 51 -0.62 -10.40 -1.74
CA LEU A 51 -1.56 -10.76 -0.66
C LEU A 51 -2.98 -10.25 -0.93
N MET A 52 -3.13 -9.05 -1.50
CA MET A 52 -4.43 -8.52 -1.91
C MET A 52 -5.08 -9.42 -2.97
N LEU A 53 -4.30 -9.83 -3.98
CA LEU A 53 -4.77 -10.74 -5.05
C LEU A 53 -5.05 -12.15 -4.51
N GLN A 54 -4.30 -12.61 -3.50
CA GLN A 54 -4.57 -13.90 -2.85
C GLN A 54 -5.96 -13.92 -2.20
N VAL A 55 -6.36 -12.83 -1.54
CA VAL A 55 -7.68 -12.76 -0.88
C VAL A 55 -8.81 -12.32 -1.83
N ASN A 56 -8.46 -11.67 -2.94
CA ASN A 56 -9.38 -11.25 -3.99
C ASN A 56 -8.73 -11.36 -5.38
N PRO A 57 -8.82 -12.52 -6.04
CA PRO A 57 -8.21 -12.74 -7.36
C PRO A 57 -8.83 -11.93 -8.50
N ASN A 58 -10.01 -11.33 -8.28
CA ASN A 58 -10.75 -10.60 -9.30
C ASN A 58 -10.43 -9.10 -9.34
N LEU A 59 -9.52 -8.62 -8.47
CA LEU A 59 -9.13 -7.22 -8.47
C LEU A 59 -8.49 -6.82 -9.79
N THR A 60 -8.99 -5.74 -10.38
CA THR A 60 -8.35 -5.08 -11.50
C THR A 60 -7.16 -4.24 -11.04
N THR A 61 -6.24 -3.92 -11.95
CA THR A 61 -5.11 -3.01 -11.67
C THR A 61 -5.57 -1.66 -11.11
N VAL A 62 -6.70 -1.14 -11.60
CA VAL A 62 -7.28 0.13 -11.14
C VAL A 62 -7.75 0.00 -9.69
N GLU A 63 -8.43 -1.09 -9.34
CA GLU A 63 -8.87 -1.33 -7.96
C GLU A 63 -7.70 -1.57 -7.02
N VAL A 64 -6.66 -2.29 -7.44
CA VAL A 64 -5.43 -2.45 -6.65
C VAL A 64 -4.83 -1.09 -6.32
N LYS A 65 -4.65 -0.23 -7.33
CA LYS A 65 -4.12 1.12 -7.13
C LYS A 65 -5.02 1.94 -6.21
N LYS A 66 -6.34 1.89 -6.42
CA LYS A 66 -7.32 2.61 -5.58
C LYS A 66 -7.25 2.17 -4.11
N ILE A 67 -7.18 0.86 -3.85
CA ILE A 67 -7.02 0.32 -2.49
C ILE A 67 -5.73 0.85 -1.86
N LEU A 68 -4.59 0.77 -2.55
CA LEU A 68 -3.31 1.23 -2.01
C LEU A 68 -3.34 2.72 -1.66
N VAL A 69 -3.90 3.56 -2.55
CA VAL A 69 -4.02 5.00 -2.34
C VAL A 69 -4.94 5.34 -1.17
N GLU A 70 -6.15 4.80 -1.14
CA GLU A 70 -7.17 5.13 -0.14
C GLU A 70 -6.86 4.60 1.26
N THR A 71 -5.99 3.59 1.34
CA THR A 71 -5.55 3.02 2.62
C THR A 71 -4.22 3.60 3.12
N SER A 72 -3.52 4.38 2.30
CA SER A 72 -2.26 5.01 2.68
C SER A 72 -2.47 6.13 3.70
N VAL A 73 -1.45 6.36 4.53
CA VAL A 73 -1.47 7.38 5.58
C VAL A 73 -0.45 8.47 5.23
N PRO A 74 -0.90 9.72 4.99
CA PRO A 74 0.00 10.84 4.77
C PRO A 74 0.93 11.08 5.97
N LEU A 75 2.21 11.25 5.68
CA LEU A 75 3.24 11.66 6.61
C LEU A 75 3.19 13.18 6.81
N ILE A 76 3.28 13.60 8.07
CA ILE A 76 3.28 15.00 8.46
C ILE A 76 4.59 15.65 7.96
N GLY A 77 4.47 16.84 7.36
CA GLY A 77 5.62 17.61 6.88
C GLY A 77 6.10 17.30 5.46
N TYR A 78 5.40 16.42 4.74
CA TYR A 78 5.69 16.09 3.34
C TYR A 78 4.55 16.54 2.43
N THR A 79 4.87 17.05 1.24
CA THR A 79 3.85 17.41 0.26
C THR A 79 3.39 16.18 -0.51
N GLU A 80 2.22 16.24 -1.15
CA GLU A 80 1.74 15.16 -2.02
C GLU A 80 2.75 14.82 -3.15
N LYS A 81 3.56 15.79 -3.59
CA LYS A 81 4.64 15.55 -4.57
C LYS A 81 5.81 14.74 -4.00
N ASP A 82 5.96 14.70 -2.69
CA ASP A 82 7.02 13.95 -2.02
C ASP A 82 6.57 12.52 -1.69
N GLN A 83 5.28 12.33 -1.40
CA GLN A 83 4.75 11.10 -0.80
C GLN A 83 3.55 10.47 -1.51
N GLY A 84 2.96 11.14 -2.49
CA GLY A 84 1.67 10.76 -3.06
C GLY A 84 0.60 10.68 -1.98
N SER A 85 -0.07 9.53 -1.93
CA SER A 85 -1.06 9.20 -0.91
C SER A 85 -0.51 8.92 0.50
N GLY A 86 0.82 8.89 0.66
CA GLY A 86 1.49 8.63 1.92
C GLY A 86 1.97 7.19 2.06
N GLN A 87 2.24 6.74 3.28
CA GLN A 87 2.77 5.42 3.58
C GLN A 87 1.70 4.34 3.45
N ILE A 88 1.99 3.24 2.73
CA ILE A 88 1.05 2.13 2.59
C ILE A 88 0.71 1.49 3.94
N GLN A 89 -0.53 1.02 4.06
CA GLN A 89 -1.00 0.25 5.21
C GLN A 89 -1.36 -1.19 4.77
N PRO A 90 -0.40 -2.14 4.81
CA PRO A 90 -0.60 -3.49 4.26
C PRO A 90 -1.82 -4.21 4.83
N LEU A 91 -2.01 -4.09 6.15
CA LEU A 91 -3.08 -4.75 6.87
C LEU A 91 -4.47 -4.26 6.42
N LEU A 92 -4.59 -2.94 6.28
CA LEU A 92 -5.83 -2.29 5.85
C LEU A 92 -6.12 -2.57 4.38
N ALA A 93 -5.09 -2.51 3.52
CA ALA A 93 -5.20 -2.83 2.09
C ALA A 93 -5.71 -4.26 1.85
N VAL A 94 -5.10 -5.25 2.52
CA VAL A 94 -5.50 -6.67 2.38
C VAL A 94 -6.90 -6.91 2.98
N ALA A 95 -7.23 -6.29 4.11
CA ALA A 95 -8.57 -6.41 4.70
C ALA A 95 -9.66 -5.80 3.81
N LEU A 96 -9.39 -4.64 3.18
CA LEU A 96 -10.29 -4.01 2.22
C LEU A 96 -10.44 -4.85 0.95
N ALA A 97 -9.34 -5.38 0.40
CA ALA A 97 -9.37 -6.32 -0.72
C ALA A 97 -10.27 -7.55 -0.42
N SER A 98 -10.12 -8.13 0.77
CA SER A 98 -10.94 -9.26 1.23
C SER A 98 -12.43 -8.88 1.36
N TYR A 99 -12.72 -7.67 1.87
CA TYR A 99 -14.09 -7.16 2.00
C TYR A 99 -14.78 -6.99 0.64
N LEU A 100 -14.06 -6.46 -0.36
CA LEU A 100 -14.58 -6.27 -1.70
C LEU A 100 -14.90 -7.60 -2.41
N ASN A 101 -14.16 -8.67 -2.10
CA ASN A 101 -14.47 -10.02 -2.57
C ASN A 101 -15.67 -10.62 -1.82
N ASN A 102 -15.62 -10.55 -0.48
CA ASN A 102 -16.65 -11.10 0.39
C ASN A 102 -16.77 -10.28 1.67
N LYS A 103 -17.84 -9.50 1.75
CA LYS A 103 -18.09 -8.55 2.85
C LYS A 103 -18.02 -9.22 4.23
N ALA A 104 -18.60 -10.42 4.39
CA ALA A 104 -18.61 -11.12 5.67
C ALA A 104 -17.19 -11.54 6.09
N LYS A 105 -16.42 -12.13 5.17
CA LYS A 105 -15.03 -12.54 5.43
C LYS A 105 -14.13 -11.34 5.71
N GLY A 106 -14.22 -10.29 4.90
CA GLY A 106 -13.44 -9.07 5.10
C GLY A 106 -13.75 -8.36 6.42
N MET A 107 -15.03 -8.24 6.80
CA MET A 107 -15.40 -7.66 8.10
C MET A 107 -14.96 -8.53 9.28
N ALA A 108 -14.97 -9.85 9.13
CA ALA A 108 -14.45 -10.76 10.16
C ALA A 108 -12.94 -10.59 10.34
N LEU A 109 -12.18 -10.51 9.23
CA LEU A 109 -10.75 -10.23 9.25
C LEU A 109 -10.46 -8.86 9.89
N ALA A 110 -11.14 -7.81 9.42
CA ALA A 110 -10.97 -6.46 9.94
C ALA A 110 -11.31 -6.35 11.43
N LYS A 111 -12.33 -7.07 11.91
CA LYS A 111 -12.67 -7.16 13.33
C LYS A 111 -11.55 -7.80 14.15
N ARG A 112 -10.98 -8.92 13.69
CA ARG A 112 -9.88 -9.60 14.38
C ARG A 112 -8.62 -8.74 14.48
N LEU A 113 -8.44 -7.85 13.52
CA LEU A 113 -7.30 -6.96 13.40
C LEU A 113 -7.51 -5.58 14.05
N GLY A 114 -8.69 -5.31 14.62
CA GLY A 114 -9.00 -4.02 15.25
C GLY A 114 -9.25 -2.86 14.28
N ILE A 115 -9.32 -3.11 12.97
CA ILE A 115 -9.42 -2.10 11.90
C ILE A 115 -10.80 -2.08 11.22
N LYS A 116 -11.81 -2.66 11.88
CA LYS A 116 -13.18 -2.80 11.34
C LYS A 116 -13.76 -1.47 10.86
N GLN A 117 -13.58 -0.40 11.64
CA GLN A 117 -14.14 0.91 11.34
C GLN A 117 -13.49 1.50 10.09
N GLN A 118 -12.16 1.45 10.00
CA GLN A 118 -11.40 1.96 8.84
C GLN A 118 -11.82 1.27 7.54
N VAL A 119 -11.97 -0.07 7.55
CA VAL A 119 -12.45 -0.81 6.37
C VAL A 119 -13.85 -0.37 5.97
N PHE A 120 -14.75 -0.21 6.96
CA PHE A 120 -16.12 0.21 6.69
C PHE A 120 -16.18 1.64 6.12
N ASP A 121 -15.41 2.57 6.69
CA ASP A 121 -15.39 3.98 6.30
C ASP A 121 -14.86 4.19 4.89
N ILE A 122 -13.86 3.40 4.46
CA ILE A 122 -13.35 3.47 3.09
C ILE A 122 -14.35 2.81 2.14
N ALA A 123 -14.86 1.62 2.49
CA ALA A 123 -15.77 0.88 1.63
C ALA A 123 -17.14 1.55 1.44
N SER A 124 -17.60 2.36 2.39
CA SER A 124 -18.86 3.12 2.28
C SER A 124 -18.77 4.22 1.22
N LYS A 125 -17.62 4.88 1.10
CA LYS A 125 -17.36 5.92 0.07
C LYS A 125 -17.43 5.39 -1.37
N TRP A 126 -17.31 4.08 -1.57
CA TRP A 126 -17.30 3.48 -2.90
C TRP A 126 -18.68 2.96 -3.34
N LYS A 127 -19.71 3.14 -2.51
CA LYS A 127 -21.09 2.74 -2.81
C LYS A 127 -21.95 3.88 -3.38
N GLU A 128 -21.38 5.06 -3.54
CA GLU A 128 -21.96 6.19 -4.28
C GLU A 128 -21.48 6.17 -5.74
#